data_AF-A0AAW1KAA9-F1
#
_entry.id   AF-A0AAW1KAA9-F1
#
_cell.length_a   1.000
_cell.length_b   1.000
_cell.length_c   1.000
_cell.angle_alpha   90.00
_cell.angle_beta   90.00
_cell.angle_gamma   90.00
#
_symmetry.space_group_name_H-M   'P 1'
#
loop_
_entity.id
_entity.type
_entity.pdbx_description
1 polymer ?
#
loop_
_entity_poly.entity_id
_entity_poly.type
_entity_poly.pdbx_seq_one_letter_code
_entity_poly.pdbx_strand_id
1 'polypeptide(L)'
;MDREWLVYSKDLDKVFCFCCKVFKKCQGRGDIVTRGYNDWSHLSLRLKKHETSVEHVKNMTIWYELHLRLGKKQAIHEVAQKYIRKEKEHWKNVLLRIMSVVKFLGKNNLAFRGTNEKLYENSNGNFLGLIEMLAEFDPIIQEHVSRITNNDTHYHYLGPKIQNELIYLNPRAFYTPCGCHSLNLTLCDVANTCGKVRNFLGIIQRIYTIFAHSTKRWLILKEYVKGLAPKYLSSTRWESRIDSVKAIRFQLMEFREALLEVGEVDNNCKIKSEAKSLAMNELGNFDFLVSIIIWYEILYFFNGVSKHLQTKDMLIDVSISQVKALISSFEKYRESGFSKALDIAKQIAYEMNIDPCFPKRREVRRKRHFNESLDDPLRLNEEESFRINYFLQLIDQAISSLNKRFEQYQEYENMFGFMLCSIDDLTLESCCNNLEKALKYNGKADIDGNALYLDLKIFKEFMPKDKMGPISILNHMKSVGGCFLNAVITYRILLTIPVTVASAKRNFSKLKLLKSYLRSTMSQERLNGLTMITIEDKILEKLSYEELIDDFASKNARRSLVFK
;
A
#
# COMPACT_ATOMS: atom_id res chain seq x y z
N MET A 1 0.52 -77.83 -12.00
CA MET A 1 -0.14 -76.54 -11.72
C MET A 1 0.68 -75.85 -10.65
N ASP A 2 1.31 -74.73 -11.01
CA ASP A 2 2.05 -73.93 -10.04
C ASP A 2 1.08 -73.21 -9.09
N ARG A 3 1.36 -73.30 -7.79
CA ARG A 3 0.56 -72.66 -6.75
C ARG A 3 1.05 -71.23 -6.55
N GLU A 4 0.63 -70.33 -7.44
CA GLU A 4 1.04 -68.92 -7.41
C GLU A 4 0.70 -68.21 -6.09
N TRP A 5 -0.29 -68.72 -5.34
CA TRP A 5 -0.74 -68.17 -4.05
C TRP A 5 0.13 -68.57 -2.84
N LEU A 6 1.07 -69.50 -3.00
CA LEU A 6 1.89 -70.05 -1.93
C LEU A 6 3.24 -69.31 -1.84
N VAL A 7 3.58 -68.78 -0.67
CA VAL A 7 4.83 -68.06 -0.41
C VAL A 7 5.57 -68.74 0.73
N TYR A 8 6.86 -69.03 0.52
CA TYR A 8 7.75 -69.58 1.54
C TYR A 8 8.60 -68.47 2.17
N SER A 9 8.66 -68.45 3.51
CA SER A 9 9.56 -67.57 4.26
C SER A 9 10.78 -68.37 4.73
N LYS A 10 11.96 -67.98 4.25
CA LYS A 10 13.25 -68.62 4.61
C LYS A 10 13.59 -68.45 6.08
N ASP A 11 13.27 -67.30 6.67
CA ASP A 11 13.63 -66.96 8.06
C ASP A 11 12.81 -67.74 9.10
N LEU A 12 11.58 -68.13 8.73
CA LEU A 12 10.66 -68.83 9.63
C LEU A 12 10.51 -70.32 9.30
N ASP A 13 11.18 -70.78 8.24
CA ASP A 13 11.04 -72.10 7.62
C ASP A 13 9.59 -72.58 7.49
N LYS A 14 8.72 -71.72 6.95
CA LYS A 14 7.27 -71.95 6.88
C LYS A 14 6.67 -71.47 5.57
N VAL A 15 5.64 -72.17 5.11
CA VAL A 15 4.81 -71.74 3.98
C VAL A 15 3.55 -71.02 4.43
N PHE A 16 3.17 -70.01 3.65
CA PHE A 16 2.01 -69.16 3.85
C PHE A 16 1.20 -69.03 2.57
N CYS A 17 -0.11 -68.86 2.71
CA CYS A 17 -0.97 -68.42 1.61
C CYS A 17 -1.07 -66.89 1.61
N PHE A 18 -0.55 -66.22 0.57
CA PHE A 18 -0.52 -64.76 0.56
C PHE A 18 -1.93 -64.17 0.43
N CYS A 19 -2.78 -64.72 -0.45
CA CYS A 19 -4.13 -64.20 -0.69
C CYS A 19 -4.96 -64.22 0.60
N CYS A 20 -4.94 -65.37 1.30
CA CYS A 20 -5.64 -65.52 2.57
C CYS A 20 -5.01 -64.70 3.69
N LYS A 21 -3.72 -64.35 3.62
CA LYS A 21 -3.07 -63.52 4.64
C LYS A 21 -3.44 -62.03 4.49
N VAL A 22 -3.56 -61.55 3.25
CA VAL A 22 -3.83 -60.14 2.93
C VAL A 22 -5.32 -59.78 3.07
N PHE A 23 -6.23 -60.68 2.66
CA PHE A 23 -7.66 -60.33 2.53
C PHE A 23 -8.59 -60.86 3.63
N LYS A 24 -8.05 -61.50 4.68
CA LYS A 24 -8.84 -62.09 5.77
C LYS A 24 -9.56 -61.04 6.61
N LYS A 25 -10.85 -61.27 6.88
CA LYS A 25 -11.70 -60.37 7.69
C LYS A 25 -11.96 -60.78 9.15
N CYS A 26 -11.78 -62.06 9.57
CA CYS A 26 -11.99 -62.51 10.96
C CYS A 26 -11.03 -63.64 11.41
N GLN A 27 -10.71 -63.74 12.71
CA GLN A 27 -9.76 -64.68 13.37
C GLN A 27 -10.12 -66.19 13.30
N GLY A 28 -10.30 -66.76 12.11
CA GLY A 28 -10.42 -68.22 11.93
C GLY A 28 -9.07 -68.94 12.03
N ARG A 29 -9.00 -70.08 12.76
CA ARG A 29 -7.78 -70.87 12.96
C ARG A 29 -7.44 -71.70 11.71
N GLY A 30 -6.40 -71.29 10.99
CA GLY A 30 -5.76 -72.10 9.95
C GLY A 30 -4.26 -71.83 9.93
N ASP A 31 -3.45 -72.85 10.21
CA ASP A 31 -2.00 -72.70 10.45
C ASP A 31 -1.28 -72.01 9.29
N ILE A 32 -1.61 -72.36 8.04
CA ILE A 32 -1.00 -71.80 6.81
C ILE A 32 -1.22 -70.28 6.70
N VAL A 33 -2.30 -69.71 7.26
CA VAL A 33 -2.64 -68.29 7.06
C VAL A 33 -2.00 -67.40 8.12
N THR A 34 -2.02 -67.83 9.39
CA THR A 34 -1.61 -66.98 10.52
C THR A 34 -0.25 -67.32 11.12
N ARG A 35 0.09 -68.61 11.28
CA ARG A 35 1.33 -69.03 11.96
C ARG A 35 2.38 -69.62 11.01
N GLY A 36 1.97 -69.91 9.77
CA GLY A 36 2.74 -70.66 8.78
C GLY A 36 2.69 -72.15 9.06
N TYR A 37 2.94 -72.94 8.02
CA TYR A 37 2.98 -74.41 8.11
C TYR A 37 4.37 -74.93 7.77
N ASN A 38 4.90 -75.82 8.61
CA ASN A 38 6.26 -76.40 8.50
C ASN A 38 6.30 -77.92 8.66
N ASP A 39 5.15 -78.61 8.71
CA ASP A 39 5.12 -80.06 8.63
C ASP A 39 5.22 -80.49 7.15
N TRP A 40 6.46 -80.62 6.69
CA TRP A 40 6.79 -80.95 5.31
C TRP A 40 6.23 -82.30 4.87
N SER A 41 6.07 -83.25 5.80
CA SER A 41 5.59 -84.60 5.51
C SER A 41 4.11 -84.65 5.14
N HIS A 42 3.28 -83.78 5.73
CA HIS A 42 1.84 -83.69 5.47
C HIS A 42 1.43 -82.45 4.66
N LEU A 43 2.40 -81.67 4.18
CA LEU A 43 2.18 -80.41 3.46
C LEU A 43 1.25 -80.58 2.25
N SER A 44 1.48 -81.60 1.43
CA SER A 44 0.71 -81.83 0.21
C SER A 44 -0.78 -82.05 0.49
N LEU A 45 -1.10 -82.80 1.54
CA LEU A 45 -2.48 -83.06 1.97
C LEU A 45 -3.13 -81.80 2.55
N ARG A 46 -2.38 -81.03 3.34
CA ARG A 46 -2.89 -79.80 3.96
C ARG A 46 -3.14 -78.70 2.93
N LEU A 47 -2.26 -78.56 1.93
CA LEU A 47 -2.45 -77.62 0.82
C LEU A 47 -3.70 -77.97 0.02
N LYS A 48 -3.92 -79.24 -0.35
CA LYS A 48 -5.14 -79.65 -1.06
C LYS A 48 -6.43 -79.32 -0.28
N LYS A 49 -6.42 -79.50 1.05
CA LYS A 49 -7.56 -79.12 1.91
C LYS A 49 -7.74 -77.60 2.04
N HIS A 50 -6.66 -76.83 1.95
CA HIS A 50 -6.72 -75.36 1.98
C HIS A 50 -7.22 -74.79 0.65
N GLU A 51 -6.74 -75.33 -0.48
CA GLU A 51 -7.14 -74.93 -1.84
C GLU A 51 -8.65 -75.03 -2.05
N THR A 52 -9.28 -76.08 -1.51
CA THR A 52 -10.73 -76.30 -1.62
C THR A 52 -11.54 -75.57 -0.55
N SER A 53 -10.89 -74.86 0.38
CA SER A 53 -11.60 -74.15 1.44
C SER A 53 -12.33 -72.92 0.89
N VAL A 54 -13.57 -72.73 1.32
CA VAL A 54 -14.44 -71.61 0.88
C VAL A 54 -13.77 -70.25 1.11
N GLU A 55 -13.04 -70.12 2.22
CA GLU A 55 -12.31 -68.89 2.57
C GLU A 55 -11.14 -68.63 1.62
N HIS A 56 -10.41 -69.67 1.22
CA HIS A 56 -9.33 -69.54 0.24
C HIS A 56 -9.88 -69.13 -1.13
N VAL A 57 -10.91 -69.82 -1.60
CA VAL A 57 -11.53 -69.52 -2.90
C VAL A 57 -12.02 -68.07 -2.94
N LYS A 58 -12.75 -67.60 -1.92
CA LYS A 58 -13.22 -66.20 -1.84
C LYS A 58 -12.08 -65.19 -1.89
N ASN A 59 -11.02 -65.39 -1.09
CA ASN A 59 -9.88 -64.48 -1.06
C ASN A 59 -9.09 -64.51 -2.37
N MET A 60 -9.03 -65.67 -3.04
CA MET A 60 -8.42 -65.82 -4.36
C MET A 60 -9.21 -65.06 -5.43
N THR A 61 -10.54 -65.10 -5.39
CA THR A 61 -11.39 -64.33 -6.31
C THR A 61 -11.20 -62.82 -6.15
N ILE A 62 -11.14 -62.33 -4.90
CA ILE A 62 -10.88 -60.91 -4.59
C ILE A 62 -9.49 -60.49 -5.11
N TRP A 63 -8.48 -61.32 -4.92
CA TRP A 63 -7.14 -61.04 -5.42
C TRP A 63 -7.10 -61.01 -6.95
N TYR A 64 -7.71 -61.98 -7.62
CA TYR A 64 -7.78 -62.01 -9.09
C TYR A 64 -8.50 -60.78 -9.64
N GLU A 65 -9.61 -60.36 -9.00
CA GLU A 65 -10.33 -59.15 -9.37
C GLU A 65 -9.46 -57.90 -9.18
N LEU A 66 -8.75 -57.78 -8.06
CA LEU A 66 -7.81 -56.67 -7.81
C LEU A 66 -6.67 -56.66 -8.83
N HIS A 67 -6.09 -57.82 -9.13
CA HIS A 67 -5.00 -57.97 -10.09
C HIS A 67 -5.45 -57.54 -11.49
N LEU A 68 -6.65 -57.95 -11.91
CA LEU A 68 -7.25 -57.51 -13.18
C LEU A 68 -7.53 -56.00 -13.19
N ARG A 69 -8.00 -55.40 -12.09
CA ARG A 69 -8.21 -53.94 -11.99
C ARG A 69 -6.90 -53.15 -12.03
N LEU A 70 -5.83 -53.69 -11.44
CA LEU A 70 -4.49 -53.11 -11.51
C LEU A 70 -3.92 -53.22 -12.93
N GLY A 71 -4.10 -54.36 -13.60
CA GLY A 71 -3.69 -54.56 -15.00
C GLY A 71 -4.43 -53.65 -15.99
N LYS A 72 -5.69 -53.31 -15.70
CA LYS A 72 -6.53 -52.40 -16.52
C LYS A 72 -6.37 -50.91 -16.19
N LYS A 73 -5.49 -50.52 -15.25
CA LYS A 73 -5.27 -49.12 -14.82
C LYS A 73 -6.55 -48.39 -14.34
N GLN A 74 -7.47 -49.10 -13.67
CA GLN A 74 -8.75 -48.54 -13.19
C GLN A 74 -8.73 -48.24 -11.67
N ALA A 75 -7.60 -47.78 -11.13
CA ALA A 75 -7.51 -47.45 -9.70
C ALA A 75 -7.98 -46.01 -9.40
N ILE A 76 -8.63 -45.83 -8.23
CA ILE A 76 -9.10 -44.52 -7.71
C ILE A 76 -7.99 -43.46 -7.73
N HIS A 77 -6.74 -43.88 -7.52
CA HIS A 77 -5.56 -43.03 -7.52
C HIS A 77 -5.31 -42.33 -8.87
N GLU A 78 -5.54 -43.01 -10.00
CA GLU A 78 -5.31 -42.42 -11.33
C GLU A 78 -6.41 -41.42 -11.72
N VAL A 79 -7.66 -41.71 -11.33
CA VAL A 79 -8.78 -40.77 -11.50
C VAL A 79 -8.51 -39.49 -10.69
N ALA A 80 -8.13 -39.62 -9.42
CA ALA A 80 -7.76 -38.49 -8.58
C ALA A 80 -6.57 -37.70 -9.15
N GLN A 81 -5.52 -38.38 -9.62
CA GLN A 81 -4.39 -37.72 -10.28
C GLN A 81 -4.80 -36.97 -11.56
N LYS A 82 -5.73 -37.52 -12.35
CA LYS A 82 -6.24 -36.86 -13.55
C LYS A 82 -7.00 -35.58 -13.22
N TYR A 83 -7.81 -35.58 -12.15
CA TYR A 83 -8.48 -34.37 -11.64
C TYR A 83 -7.46 -33.33 -11.17
N ILE A 84 -6.47 -33.72 -10.37
CA ILE A 84 -5.39 -32.82 -9.91
C ILE A 84 -4.64 -32.21 -11.09
N ARG A 85 -4.34 -32.98 -12.14
CA ARG A 85 -3.68 -32.47 -13.34
C ARG A 85 -4.55 -31.45 -14.08
N LYS A 86 -5.85 -31.71 -14.23
CA LYS A 86 -6.79 -30.75 -14.85
C LYS A 86 -6.89 -29.44 -14.07
N GLU A 87 -7.01 -29.52 -12.74
CA GLU A 87 -7.03 -28.32 -11.89
C GLU A 87 -5.71 -27.55 -11.98
N LYS A 88 -4.57 -28.25 -11.93
CA LYS A 88 -3.26 -27.61 -12.11
C LYS A 88 -3.15 -26.86 -13.44
N GLU A 89 -3.69 -27.42 -14.51
CA GLU A 89 -3.68 -26.81 -15.83
C GLU A 89 -4.63 -25.61 -15.92
N HIS A 90 -5.82 -25.71 -15.32
CA HIS A 90 -6.74 -24.57 -15.18
C HIS A 90 -6.07 -23.41 -14.44
N TRP A 91 -5.47 -23.67 -13.28
CA TRP A 91 -4.78 -22.63 -12.49
C TRP A 91 -3.60 -21.99 -13.21
N LYS A 92 -2.78 -22.76 -13.95
CA LYS A 92 -1.72 -22.19 -14.79
C LYS A 92 -2.29 -21.20 -15.81
N ASN A 93 -3.36 -21.61 -16.47
CA ASN A 93 -4.00 -20.81 -17.51
C ASN A 93 -4.64 -19.53 -16.94
N VAL A 94 -5.27 -19.61 -15.77
CA VAL A 94 -5.79 -18.44 -15.03
C VAL A 94 -4.65 -17.48 -14.67
N LEU A 95 -3.56 -17.99 -14.07
CA LEU A 95 -2.42 -17.18 -13.65
C LEU A 95 -1.75 -16.46 -14.83
N LEU A 96 -1.59 -17.11 -15.99
CA LEU A 96 -1.03 -16.47 -17.18
C LEU A 96 -1.81 -15.22 -17.62
N ARG A 97 -3.13 -15.27 -17.53
CA ARG A 97 -4.03 -14.16 -17.89
C ARG A 97 -3.99 -13.05 -16.85
N ILE A 98 -4.03 -13.42 -15.56
CA ILE A 98 -3.82 -12.46 -14.45
C ILE A 98 -2.51 -11.71 -14.63
N MET A 99 -1.40 -12.42 -14.90
CA MET A 99 -0.10 -11.80 -15.15
C MET A 99 -0.11 -10.88 -16.38
N SER A 100 -0.91 -11.20 -17.40
CA SER A 100 -1.05 -10.37 -18.60
C SER A 100 -1.80 -9.06 -18.30
N VAL A 101 -2.84 -9.11 -17.47
CA VAL A 101 -3.55 -7.90 -16.97
C VAL A 101 -2.60 -7.03 -16.13
N VAL A 102 -1.83 -7.63 -15.22
CA VAL A 102 -0.83 -6.91 -14.40
C VAL A 102 0.19 -6.22 -15.30
N LYS A 103 0.72 -6.93 -16.31
CA LYS A 103 1.67 -6.35 -17.29
C LYS A 103 1.05 -5.22 -18.09
N PHE A 104 -0.21 -5.35 -18.52
CA PHE A 104 -0.90 -4.32 -19.27
C PHE A 104 -1.10 -3.05 -18.43
N LEU A 105 -1.58 -3.18 -17.20
CA LEU A 105 -1.76 -2.04 -16.30
C LEU A 105 -0.43 -1.36 -15.96
N GLY A 106 0.61 -2.16 -15.70
CA GLY A 106 1.96 -1.67 -15.44
C GLY A 106 2.54 -0.91 -16.64
N LYS A 107 2.43 -1.46 -17.85
CA LYS A 107 2.92 -0.79 -19.09
C LYS A 107 2.26 0.56 -19.35
N ASN A 108 0.99 0.71 -18.97
CA ASN A 108 0.20 1.93 -19.20
C ASN A 108 0.14 2.87 -17.99
N ASN A 109 0.88 2.56 -16.90
CA ASN A 109 0.85 3.33 -15.65
C ASN A 109 -0.57 3.53 -15.07
N LEU A 110 -1.44 2.53 -15.25
CA LEU A 110 -2.82 2.59 -14.77
C LEU A 110 -2.92 2.11 -13.32
N ALA A 111 -3.78 2.77 -12.53
CA ALA A 111 -4.05 2.34 -11.16
C ALA A 111 -4.69 0.95 -11.16
N PHE A 112 -4.20 0.04 -10.33
CA PHE A 112 -4.72 -1.33 -10.27
C PHE A 112 -6.05 -1.41 -9.51
N ARG A 113 -6.19 -0.58 -8.46
CA ARG A 113 -7.24 -0.70 -7.45
C ARG A 113 -8.27 0.41 -7.54
N GLY A 114 -9.50 0.08 -7.16
CA GLY A 114 -10.58 1.02 -6.96
C GLY A 114 -10.86 1.23 -5.47
N THR A 115 -11.98 1.89 -5.16
CA THR A 115 -12.48 2.01 -3.78
C THR A 115 -13.17 0.74 -3.30
N ASN A 116 -13.51 -0.16 -4.22
CA ASN A 116 -14.12 -1.44 -3.96
C ASN A 116 -13.19 -2.57 -4.43
N GLU A 117 -13.31 -3.76 -3.84
CA GLU A 117 -12.47 -4.93 -4.14
C GLU A 117 -13.29 -6.14 -4.62
N LYS A 118 -14.57 -5.92 -4.93
CA LYS A 118 -15.49 -6.98 -5.36
C LYS A 118 -15.75 -6.94 -6.87
N LEU A 119 -15.86 -8.12 -7.47
CA LEU A 119 -16.25 -8.28 -8.88
C LEU A 119 -17.68 -7.77 -9.10
N TYR A 120 -17.91 -7.13 -10.25
CA TYR A 120 -19.16 -6.55 -10.73
C TYR A 120 -19.77 -5.46 -9.83
N GLU A 121 -19.02 -4.92 -8.87
CA GLU A 121 -19.43 -3.76 -8.08
C GLU A 121 -18.79 -2.48 -8.61
N ASN A 122 -19.53 -1.37 -8.52
CA ASN A 122 -19.04 -0.06 -8.95
C ASN A 122 -17.74 0.32 -8.24
N SER A 123 -16.82 0.92 -8.99
CA SER A 123 -15.52 1.41 -8.51
C SER A 123 -14.59 0.31 -7.97
N ASN A 124 -14.62 -0.89 -8.53
CA ASN A 124 -13.76 -2.01 -8.16
C ASN A 124 -12.32 -1.96 -8.73
N GLY A 125 -12.03 -0.97 -9.57
CA GLY A 125 -10.68 -0.68 -10.07
C GLY A 125 -10.38 -1.32 -11.41
N ASN A 126 -9.30 -0.85 -12.06
CA ASN A 126 -8.99 -1.26 -13.43
C ASN A 126 -8.56 -2.73 -13.53
N PHE A 127 -7.98 -3.30 -12.46
CA PHE A 127 -7.59 -4.72 -12.45
C PHE A 127 -8.81 -5.64 -12.50
N LEU A 128 -9.79 -5.43 -11.63
CA LEU A 128 -11.01 -6.23 -11.61
C LEU A 128 -11.87 -5.97 -12.85
N GLY A 129 -11.98 -4.70 -13.29
CA GLY A 129 -12.70 -4.37 -14.54
C GLY A 129 -12.10 -5.03 -15.79
N LEU A 130 -10.77 -5.19 -15.87
CA LEU A 130 -10.14 -5.95 -16.97
C LEU A 130 -10.37 -7.45 -16.86
N ILE A 131 -10.45 -8.01 -15.65
CA ILE A 131 -10.78 -9.43 -15.43
C ILE A 131 -12.24 -9.69 -15.82
N GLU A 132 -13.15 -8.77 -15.54
CA GLU A 132 -14.56 -8.83 -15.97
C GLU A 132 -14.67 -8.80 -17.49
N MET A 133 -13.98 -7.85 -18.14
CA MET A 133 -13.92 -7.80 -19.61
C MET A 133 -13.33 -9.09 -20.19
N LEU A 134 -12.27 -9.64 -19.59
CA LEU A 134 -11.72 -10.92 -20.03
C LEU A 134 -12.70 -12.07 -19.82
N ALA A 135 -13.54 -12.05 -18.79
CA ALA A 135 -14.54 -13.07 -18.55
C ALA A 135 -15.62 -13.13 -19.65
N GLU A 136 -15.84 -12.03 -20.39
CA GLU A 136 -16.78 -11.99 -21.51
C GLU A 136 -16.27 -12.77 -22.74
N PHE A 137 -14.96 -12.84 -22.93
CA PHE A 137 -14.35 -13.41 -24.14
C PHE A 137 -13.50 -14.66 -23.90
N ASP A 138 -12.98 -14.85 -22.69
CA ASP A 138 -12.08 -15.95 -22.33
C ASP A 138 -12.81 -17.00 -21.46
N PRO A 139 -13.05 -18.23 -21.98
CA PRO A 139 -13.77 -19.27 -21.24
C PRO A 139 -13.13 -19.68 -19.92
N ILE A 140 -11.80 -19.54 -19.78
CA ILE A 140 -11.07 -19.93 -18.58
C ILE A 140 -11.27 -18.89 -17.47
N ILE A 141 -11.24 -17.60 -17.81
CA ILE A 141 -11.57 -16.54 -16.84
C ILE A 141 -13.05 -16.53 -16.53
N GLN A 142 -13.92 -16.81 -17.51
CA GLN A 142 -15.35 -16.95 -17.28
C GLN A 142 -15.63 -18.05 -16.24
N GLU A 143 -15.03 -19.23 -16.40
CA GLU A 143 -15.12 -20.33 -15.43
C GLU A 143 -14.57 -19.90 -14.05
N HIS A 144 -13.40 -19.25 -14.02
CA HIS A 144 -12.78 -18.77 -12.78
C HIS A 144 -13.65 -17.75 -12.04
N VAL A 145 -14.22 -16.77 -12.74
CA VAL A 145 -15.13 -15.77 -12.17
C VAL A 145 -16.41 -16.43 -11.68
N SER A 146 -16.96 -17.39 -12.43
CA SER A 146 -18.13 -18.16 -12.00
C SER A 146 -17.86 -18.94 -10.70
N ARG A 147 -16.67 -19.56 -10.57
CA ARG A 147 -16.27 -20.27 -9.34
C ARG A 147 -16.16 -19.32 -8.13
N ILE A 148 -15.82 -18.05 -8.36
CA ILE A 148 -15.76 -17.03 -7.31
C ILE A 148 -17.17 -16.60 -6.90
N THR A 149 -18.03 -16.26 -7.87
CA THR A 149 -19.39 -15.78 -7.59
C THR A 149 -20.27 -16.84 -6.94
N ASN A 150 -20.02 -18.11 -7.24
CA ASN A 150 -20.73 -19.25 -6.65
C ASN A 150 -20.16 -19.70 -5.29
N ASN A 151 -19.11 -19.04 -4.78
CA ASN A 151 -18.35 -19.46 -3.59
C ASN A 151 -17.72 -20.87 -3.68
N ASP A 152 -17.48 -21.38 -4.89
CA ASP A 152 -16.82 -22.68 -5.12
C ASP A 152 -15.30 -22.61 -4.85
N THR A 153 -14.71 -21.40 -4.89
CA THR A 153 -13.27 -21.20 -4.69
C THR A 153 -12.98 -20.06 -3.72
N HIS A 154 -12.37 -20.40 -2.57
CA HIS A 154 -11.94 -19.41 -1.57
C HIS A 154 -10.65 -18.65 -1.95
N TYR A 155 -9.72 -19.31 -2.65
CA TYR A 155 -8.42 -18.74 -3.02
C TYR A 155 -8.39 -18.37 -4.50
N HIS A 156 -8.81 -17.15 -4.83
CA HIS A 156 -9.06 -16.74 -6.21
C HIS A 156 -7.95 -15.89 -6.86
N TYR A 157 -6.90 -15.53 -6.11
CA TYR A 157 -5.72 -14.78 -6.60
C TYR A 157 -5.97 -13.40 -7.22
N LEU A 158 -7.17 -12.85 -7.09
CA LEU A 158 -7.50 -11.49 -7.57
C LEU A 158 -7.28 -10.40 -6.51
N GLY A 159 -6.96 -10.78 -5.27
CA GLY A 159 -6.83 -9.88 -4.14
C GLY A 159 -5.59 -8.96 -4.20
N PRO A 160 -5.60 -7.84 -3.46
CA PRO A 160 -4.54 -6.83 -3.48
C PRO A 160 -3.17 -7.36 -3.03
N LYS A 161 -3.15 -8.37 -2.14
CA LYS A 161 -1.91 -9.02 -1.68
C LYS A 161 -1.20 -9.75 -2.81
N ILE A 162 -1.94 -10.49 -3.65
CA ILE A 162 -1.38 -11.21 -4.79
C ILE A 162 -0.95 -10.24 -5.88
N GLN A 163 -1.70 -9.16 -6.09
CA GLN A 163 -1.24 -8.09 -6.99
C GLN A 163 0.13 -7.54 -6.56
N ASN A 164 0.32 -7.27 -5.26
CA ASN A 164 1.61 -6.82 -4.73
C ASN A 164 2.71 -7.88 -4.93
N GLU A 165 2.41 -9.16 -4.68
CA GLU A 165 3.36 -10.25 -4.86
C GLU A 165 3.80 -10.40 -6.33
N LEU A 166 2.86 -10.35 -7.27
CA LEU A 166 3.15 -10.39 -8.71
C LEU A 166 3.97 -9.17 -9.18
N ILE A 167 3.73 -8.00 -8.59
CA ILE A 167 4.54 -6.80 -8.84
C ILE A 167 5.96 -7.01 -8.29
N TYR A 168 6.09 -7.54 -7.07
CA TYR A 168 7.38 -7.80 -6.43
C TYR A 168 8.21 -8.85 -7.18
N LEU A 169 7.56 -9.86 -7.78
CA LEU A 169 8.21 -10.86 -8.63
C LEU A 169 8.73 -10.29 -9.97
N ASN A 170 8.38 -9.06 -10.34
CA ASN A 170 8.94 -8.38 -11.50
C ASN A 170 10.05 -7.41 -11.06
N PRO A 171 11.32 -7.84 -10.98
CA PRO A 171 12.42 -7.01 -10.50
C PRO A 171 12.71 -5.79 -11.38
N ARG A 172 12.15 -5.73 -12.60
CA ARG A 172 12.28 -4.55 -13.49
C ARG A 172 11.24 -3.46 -13.23
N ALA A 173 10.21 -3.74 -12.44
CA ALA A 173 9.21 -2.74 -12.07
C ALA A 173 9.62 -2.11 -10.73
N PHE A 174 10.42 -1.05 -10.79
CA PHE A 174 10.78 -0.25 -9.62
C PHE A 174 9.52 0.34 -9.00
N TYR A 175 9.19 -0.08 -7.78
CA TYR A 175 8.09 0.52 -7.02
C TYR A 175 8.59 1.82 -6.39
N THR A 176 7.87 2.91 -6.62
CA THR A 176 8.16 4.21 -6.01
C THR A 176 6.94 4.68 -5.23
N PRO A 177 7.02 4.82 -3.90
CA PRO A 177 5.91 5.31 -3.11
C PRO A 177 5.74 6.80 -3.41
N CYS A 178 4.48 7.22 -3.58
CA CYS A 178 4.14 8.62 -3.76
C CYS A 178 4.55 9.41 -2.52
N GLY A 179 5.52 10.32 -2.64
CA GLY A 179 6.08 11.06 -1.51
C GLY A 179 5.00 11.80 -0.70
N CYS A 180 4.06 12.47 -1.36
CA CYS A 180 2.94 13.13 -0.68
C CYS A 180 2.00 12.17 0.05
N HIS A 181 1.81 10.95 -0.47
CA HIS A 181 0.99 9.95 0.22
C HIS A 181 1.73 9.40 1.44
N SER A 182 3.03 9.12 1.29
CA SER A 182 3.90 8.72 2.40
C SER A 182 3.91 9.76 3.52
N LEU A 183 4.08 11.06 3.21
CA LEU A 183 4.00 12.14 4.20
C LEU A 183 2.62 12.23 4.88
N ASN A 184 1.54 11.95 4.16
CA ASN A 184 0.21 11.92 4.78
C ASN A 184 0.07 10.72 5.73
N LEU A 185 0.61 9.56 5.35
CA LEU A 185 0.59 8.38 6.19
C LEU A 185 1.50 8.52 7.43
N THR A 186 2.67 9.18 7.33
CA THR A 186 3.49 9.50 8.51
C THR A 186 2.70 10.33 9.50
N LEU A 187 1.98 11.37 9.05
CA LEU A 187 1.13 12.19 9.92
C LEU A 187 -0.02 11.39 10.54
N CYS A 188 -0.59 10.41 9.82
CA CYS A 188 -1.58 9.50 10.39
C CYS A 188 -0.97 8.60 11.48
N ASP A 189 0.24 8.11 11.29
CA ASP A 189 0.93 7.31 12.32
C ASP A 189 1.20 8.16 13.56
N VAL A 190 1.69 9.40 13.37
CA VAL A 190 1.93 10.38 14.45
C VAL A 190 0.63 10.71 15.19
N ALA A 191 -0.48 10.91 14.47
CA ALA A 191 -1.79 11.18 15.06
C ALA A 191 -2.36 9.99 15.88
N ASN A 192 -1.88 8.77 15.64
CA ASN A 192 -2.35 7.56 16.31
C ASN A 192 -1.39 7.07 17.41
N THR A 193 -0.34 7.82 17.72
CA THR A 193 0.66 7.49 18.76
C THR A 193 0.08 7.31 20.14
N CYS A 194 -0.65 8.32 20.64
CA CYS A 194 -1.19 8.32 21.99
C CYS A 194 -2.62 8.83 22.05
N GLY A 195 -3.34 8.45 23.11
CA GLY A 195 -4.74 8.84 23.31
C GLY A 195 -4.94 10.35 23.36
N LYS A 196 -4.02 11.08 24.00
CA LYS A 196 -4.06 12.56 24.08
C LYS A 196 -4.01 13.20 22.68
N VAL A 197 -3.17 12.66 21.79
CA VAL A 197 -3.01 13.17 20.42
C VAL A 197 -4.25 12.91 19.58
N ARG A 198 -4.81 11.71 19.65
CA ARG A 198 -6.05 11.37 18.94
C ARG A 198 -7.22 12.25 19.39
N ASN A 199 -7.28 12.56 20.69
CA ASN A 199 -8.26 13.47 21.24
C ASN A 199 -8.05 14.92 20.74
N PHE A 200 -6.81 15.39 20.63
CA PHE A 200 -6.48 16.74 20.13
C PHE A 200 -7.09 17.02 18.74
N LEU A 201 -6.88 16.14 17.76
CA LEU A 201 -7.48 16.30 16.43
C LEU A 201 -9.02 16.17 16.47
N GLY A 202 -9.54 15.33 17.38
CA GLY A 202 -10.97 15.23 17.65
C GLY A 202 -11.57 16.53 18.19
N ILE A 203 -10.87 17.23 19.07
CA ILE A 203 -11.29 18.53 19.61
C ILE A 203 -11.38 19.57 18.50
N ILE A 204 -10.37 19.68 17.64
CA ILE A 204 -10.40 20.61 16.50
C ILE A 204 -11.57 20.29 15.57
N GLN A 205 -11.82 19.00 15.29
CA GLN A 205 -12.97 18.60 14.49
C GLN A 205 -14.29 19.00 15.15
N ARG A 206 -14.42 18.84 16.47
CA ARG A 206 -15.64 19.22 17.21
C ARG A 206 -15.89 20.72 17.15
N ILE A 207 -14.84 21.55 17.30
CA ILE A 207 -14.94 23.01 17.14
C ILE A 207 -15.47 23.34 15.74
N TYR A 208 -14.89 22.76 14.68
CA TYR A 208 -15.38 22.98 13.32
C TYR A 208 -16.84 22.54 13.15
N THR A 209 -17.19 21.33 13.63
CA THR A 209 -18.52 20.74 13.53
C THR A 209 -19.58 21.63 14.20
N ILE A 210 -19.32 22.18 15.39
CA ILE A 210 -20.26 23.07 16.06
C ILE A 210 -20.61 24.28 15.19
N PHE A 211 -19.63 24.93 14.58
CA PHE A 211 -19.91 26.11 13.76
C PHE A 211 -20.49 25.74 12.40
N ALA A 212 -19.96 24.69 11.73
CA ALA A 212 -20.34 24.35 10.36
C ALA A 212 -21.75 23.73 10.23
N HIS A 213 -22.29 23.13 11.29
CA HIS A 213 -23.63 22.50 11.24
C HIS A 213 -24.80 23.48 11.31
N SER A 214 -24.58 24.78 11.55
CA SER A 214 -25.65 25.78 11.57
C SER A 214 -25.19 27.08 10.97
N THR A 215 -26.00 27.63 10.07
CA THR A 215 -25.78 28.96 9.50
C THR A 215 -25.78 30.05 10.58
N LYS A 216 -26.62 29.93 11.62
CA LYS A 216 -26.64 30.87 12.75
C LYS A 216 -25.34 30.81 13.57
N ARG A 217 -24.84 29.61 13.86
CA ARG A 217 -23.57 29.43 14.60
C ARG A 217 -22.38 29.91 13.75
N TRP A 218 -22.43 29.68 12.44
CA TRP A 218 -21.43 30.20 11.52
C TRP A 218 -21.42 31.74 11.44
N LEU A 219 -22.57 32.40 11.61
CA LEU A 219 -22.63 33.87 11.70
C LEU A 219 -21.94 34.37 12.97
N ILE A 220 -22.23 33.76 14.13
CA ILE A 220 -21.53 34.05 15.40
C ILE A 220 -20.02 33.91 15.20
N LEU A 221 -19.56 32.81 14.60
CA LEU A 221 -18.14 32.62 14.31
C LEU A 221 -17.55 33.77 13.47
N LYS A 222 -18.28 34.25 12.45
CA LYS A 222 -17.80 35.35 11.58
C LYS A 222 -17.74 36.70 12.29
N GLU A 223 -18.54 36.91 13.32
CA GLU A 223 -18.54 38.17 14.07
C GLU A 223 -17.25 38.32 14.89
N TYR A 224 -16.79 37.24 15.53
CA TYR A 224 -15.55 37.20 16.31
C TYR A 224 -14.32 36.91 15.44
N VAL A 225 -14.38 35.89 14.58
CA VAL A 225 -13.25 35.40 13.77
C VAL A 225 -13.27 36.07 12.41
N LYS A 226 -12.63 37.25 12.31
CA LYS A 226 -12.50 38.02 11.05
C LYS A 226 -11.37 37.54 10.14
N GLY A 227 -10.43 36.75 10.67
CA GLY A 227 -9.27 36.22 9.97
C GLY A 227 -9.52 34.91 9.23
N LEU A 228 -8.83 33.86 9.66
CA LEU A 228 -8.82 32.54 9.03
C LEU A 228 -9.97 31.68 9.56
N ALA A 229 -10.85 31.23 8.65
CA ALA A 229 -11.89 30.28 8.99
C ALA A 229 -11.33 28.84 9.12
N PRO A 230 -11.83 28.04 10.06
CA PRO A 230 -11.40 26.66 10.22
C PRO A 230 -11.97 25.81 9.07
N LYS A 231 -11.22 24.79 8.65
CA LYS A 231 -11.65 23.84 7.63
C LYS A 231 -12.02 22.48 8.25
N TYR A 232 -12.83 21.72 7.52
CA TYR A 232 -13.11 20.33 7.89
C TYR A 232 -11.82 19.50 7.86
N LEU A 233 -11.53 18.69 8.90
CA LEU A 233 -10.36 17.81 8.86
C LEU A 233 -10.61 16.64 7.91
N SER A 234 -9.95 16.67 6.77
CA SER A 234 -9.96 15.53 5.87
C SER A 234 -9.07 14.39 6.40
N SER A 235 -9.56 13.16 6.28
CA SER A 235 -8.76 11.95 6.49
C SER A 235 -7.69 11.79 5.41
N THR A 236 -7.93 12.30 4.20
CA THR A 236 -7.08 12.11 3.01
C THR A 236 -6.25 13.33 2.61
N ARG A 237 -6.58 14.54 3.10
CA ARG A 237 -5.90 15.80 2.75
C ARG A 237 -5.41 16.54 3.98
N TRP A 238 -4.19 16.26 4.39
CA TRP A 238 -3.58 16.86 5.57
C TRP A 238 -3.50 18.42 5.49
N GLU A 239 -3.42 19.01 4.29
CA GLU A 239 -3.45 20.49 4.10
C GLU A 239 -4.68 21.16 4.76
N SER A 240 -5.81 20.46 4.83
CA SER A 240 -6.99 20.96 5.55
C SER A 240 -6.78 21.03 7.07
N ARG A 241 -5.93 20.16 7.62
CA ARG A 241 -5.64 20.10 9.06
C ARG A 241 -4.73 21.24 9.49
N ILE A 242 -3.69 21.57 8.71
CA ILE A 242 -2.87 22.76 9.01
C ILE A 242 -3.70 24.02 8.93
N ASP A 243 -4.57 24.17 7.94
CA ASP A 243 -5.40 25.37 7.82
C ASP A 243 -6.29 25.56 9.06
N SER A 244 -6.87 24.47 9.59
CA SER A 244 -7.69 24.51 10.80
C SER A 244 -6.87 24.75 12.08
N VAL A 245 -5.74 24.08 12.23
CA VAL A 245 -4.83 24.30 13.36
C VAL A 245 -4.30 25.73 13.35
N LYS A 246 -3.95 26.25 12.17
CA LYS A 246 -3.49 27.62 11.96
C LYS A 246 -4.58 28.63 12.34
N ALA A 247 -5.81 28.42 11.88
CA ALA A 247 -6.94 29.28 12.22
C ALA A 247 -7.14 29.38 13.73
N ILE A 248 -7.17 28.25 14.43
CA ILE A 248 -7.40 28.22 15.88
C ILE A 248 -6.19 28.77 16.65
N ARG A 249 -4.96 28.44 16.25
CA ARG A 249 -3.75 28.89 16.95
C ARG A 249 -3.64 30.41 16.99
N PHE A 250 -3.88 31.08 15.86
CA PHE A 250 -3.69 32.54 15.75
C PHE A 250 -4.89 33.37 16.19
N GLN A 251 -6.04 32.73 16.45
CA GLN A 251 -7.28 33.41 16.83
C GLN A 251 -7.96 32.71 18.02
N LEU A 252 -7.14 32.19 18.93
CA LEU A 252 -7.59 31.26 19.97
C LEU A 252 -8.58 31.93 20.94
N MET A 253 -8.36 33.21 21.24
CA MET A 253 -9.25 34.03 22.07
C MET A 253 -10.61 34.22 21.39
N GLU A 254 -10.62 34.57 20.11
CA GLU A 254 -11.84 34.79 19.33
C GLU A 254 -12.67 33.51 19.19
N PHE A 255 -11.99 32.35 19.01
CA PHE A 255 -12.66 31.05 19.02
C PHE A 255 -13.26 30.72 20.39
N ARG A 256 -12.58 31.08 21.49
CA ARG A 256 -13.09 30.86 22.85
C ARG A 256 -14.33 31.71 23.11
N GLU A 257 -14.30 33.00 22.81
CA GLU A 257 -15.44 33.91 22.96
C GLU A 257 -16.64 33.48 22.09
N ALA A 258 -16.40 33.13 20.83
CA ALA A 258 -17.45 32.64 19.94
C ALA A 258 -18.12 31.36 20.47
N LEU A 259 -17.35 30.45 21.10
CA LEU A 259 -17.90 29.24 21.71
C LEU A 259 -18.69 29.54 22.99
N LEU A 260 -18.26 30.53 23.79
CA LEU A 260 -19.01 30.98 24.96
C LEU A 260 -20.36 31.57 24.55
N GLU A 261 -20.40 32.40 23.51
CA GLU A 261 -21.66 32.94 22.99
C GLU A 261 -22.59 31.84 22.47
N VAL A 262 -22.08 30.87 21.70
CA VAL A 262 -22.87 29.70 21.30
C VAL A 262 -23.40 28.94 22.53
N GLY A 263 -22.60 28.87 23.60
CA GLY A 263 -22.98 28.30 24.89
C GLY A 263 -24.20 28.96 25.54
N GLU A 264 -24.39 30.26 25.35
CA GLU A 264 -25.52 31.01 25.92
C GLU A 264 -26.73 31.10 24.98
N VAL A 265 -26.48 31.31 23.68
CA VAL A 265 -27.53 31.66 22.70
C VAL A 265 -28.19 30.43 22.06
N ASP A 266 -27.51 29.29 21.91
CA ASP A 266 -28.06 28.14 21.16
C ASP A 266 -29.27 27.50 21.87
N ASN A 267 -30.27 27.02 21.13
CA ASN A 267 -31.46 26.40 21.73
C ASN A 267 -31.23 24.95 22.16
N ASN A 268 -30.19 24.28 21.65
CA ASN A 268 -29.94 22.87 21.93
C ASN A 268 -29.04 22.70 23.15
N CYS A 269 -29.58 22.15 24.23
CA CYS A 269 -28.85 21.92 25.49
C CYS A 269 -27.55 21.11 25.32
N LYS A 270 -27.50 20.16 24.37
CA LYS A 270 -26.29 19.38 24.09
C LYS A 270 -25.19 20.27 23.51
N ILE A 271 -25.53 21.12 22.54
CA ILE A 271 -24.60 22.04 21.90
C ILE A 271 -24.15 23.12 22.88
N LYS A 272 -25.04 23.64 23.73
CA LYS A 272 -24.69 24.59 24.79
C LYS A 272 -23.64 24.03 25.74
N SER A 273 -23.92 22.85 26.30
CA SER A 273 -22.99 22.16 27.21
C SER A 273 -21.66 21.85 26.50
N GLU A 274 -21.72 21.39 25.26
CA GLU A 274 -20.53 21.08 24.47
C GLU A 274 -19.67 22.32 24.18
N ALA A 275 -20.28 23.43 23.77
CA ALA A 275 -19.58 24.67 23.47
C ALA A 275 -18.92 25.26 24.73
N LYS A 276 -19.64 25.28 25.87
CA LYS A 276 -19.07 25.70 27.16
C LYS A 276 -17.90 24.80 27.58
N SER A 277 -18.03 23.49 27.38
CA SER A 277 -16.97 22.53 27.69
C SER A 277 -15.72 22.73 26.82
N LEU A 278 -15.89 22.95 25.51
CA LEU A 278 -14.78 23.23 24.60
C LEU A 278 -14.08 24.56 24.93
N ALA A 279 -14.84 25.60 25.27
CA ALA A 279 -14.28 26.91 25.63
C ALA A 279 -13.51 26.88 26.96
N MET A 280 -14.05 26.22 27.99
CA MET A 280 -13.48 26.25 29.34
C MET A 280 -12.49 25.12 29.63
N ASN A 281 -12.79 23.89 29.22
CA ASN A 281 -11.99 22.72 29.59
C ASN A 281 -10.93 22.33 28.56
N GLU A 282 -11.14 22.65 27.27
CA GLU A 282 -10.19 22.32 26.20
C GLU A 282 -9.35 23.54 25.83
N LEU A 283 -9.96 24.60 25.28
CA LEU A 283 -9.23 25.85 24.94
C LEU A 283 -8.69 26.57 26.19
N GLY A 284 -9.33 26.35 27.34
CA GLY A 284 -8.90 26.88 28.63
C GLY A 284 -7.81 26.07 29.34
N ASN A 285 -7.36 24.95 28.77
CA ASN A 285 -6.39 24.06 29.41
C ASN A 285 -4.98 24.25 28.84
N PHE A 286 -4.00 24.40 29.72
CA PHE A 286 -2.59 24.58 29.35
C PHE A 286 -2.06 23.40 28.52
N ASP A 287 -2.49 22.15 28.78
CA ASP A 287 -2.15 20.97 27.96
C ASP A 287 -2.48 21.20 26.47
N PHE A 288 -3.63 21.80 26.20
CA PHE A 288 -4.11 22.04 24.84
C PHE A 288 -3.34 23.18 24.15
N LEU A 289 -3.02 24.25 24.89
CA LEU A 289 -2.21 25.37 24.39
C LEU A 289 -0.81 24.92 23.95
N VAL A 290 -0.15 24.11 24.78
CA VAL A 290 1.15 23.52 24.41
C VAL A 290 0.99 22.58 23.21
N SER A 291 -0.08 21.76 23.20
CA SER A 291 -0.36 20.83 22.10
C SER A 291 -0.59 21.51 20.76
N ILE A 292 -1.39 22.59 20.70
CA ILE A 292 -1.69 23.29 19.45
C ILE A 292 -0.44 23.98 18.87
N ILE A 293 0.47 24.42 19.73
CA ILE A 293 1.74 25.01 19.31
C ILE A 293 2.62 23.96 18.64
N ILE A 294 2.85 22.84 19.32
CA ILE A 294 3.65 21.72 18.82
C ILE A 294 3.06 21.20 17.50
N TRP A 295 1.75 20.98 17.45
CA TRP A 295 1.08 20.50 16.25
C TRP A 295 1.21 21.46 15.08
N TYR A 296 1.04 22.76 15.30
CA TYR A 296 1.21 23.73 14.23
C TYR A 296 2.63 23.69 13.64
N GLU A 297 3.66 23.59 14.47
CA GLU A 297 5.06 23.57 14.02
C GLU A 297 5.39 22.30 13.23
N ILE A 298 4.99 21.13 13.73
CA ILE A 298 5.11 19.85 13.01
C ILE A 298 4.43 19.97 11.65
N LEU A 299 3.16 20.38 11.64
CA LEU A 299 2.36 20.50 10.42
C LEU A 299 2.96 21.53 9.45
N TYR A 300 3.51 22.63 9.94
CA TYR A 300 4.15 23.64 9.12
C TYR A 300 5.35 23.08 8.35
N PHE A 301 6.22 22.33 9.01
CA PHE A 301 7.35 21.66 8.35
C PHE A 301 6.88 20.65 7.30
N PHE A 302 5.90 19.80 7.63
CA PHE A 302 5.31 18.86 6.67
C PHE A 302 4.68 19.57 5.45
N ASN A 303 4.08 20.76 5.62
CA ASN A 303 3.52 21.53 4.52
C ASN A 303 4.55 22.06 3.55
N GLY A 304 5.66 22.58 4.07
CA GLY A 304 6.76 23.08 3.24
C GLY A 304 7.22 22.01 2.25
N VAL A 305 7.52 20.82 2.78
CA VAL A 305 7.96 19.68 1.97
C VAL A 305 6.84 19.18 1.06
N SER A 306 5.62 19.01 1.58
CA SER A 306 4.47 18.54 0.80
C SER A 306 4.20 19.41 -0.43
N LYS A 307 4.22 20.74 -0.29
CA LYS A 307 4.01 21.66 -1.42
C LYS A 307 5.13 21.60 -2.43
N HIS A 308 6.37 21.47 -1.95
CA HIS A 308 7.51 21.37 -2.85
C HIS A 308 7.47 20.07 -3.65
N LEU A 309 7.23 18.91 -3.01
CA LEU A 309 7.08 17.61 -3.69
C LEU A 309 5.95 17.59 -4.73
N GLN A 310 4.96 18.47 -4.60
CA GLN A 310 3.86 18.59 -5.56
C GLN A 310 4.20 19.40 -6.82
N THR A 311 5.40 19.98 -6.94
CA THR A 311 5.83 20.74 -8.15
C THR A 311 5.89 19.84 -9.39
N LYS A 312 5.78 20.42 -10.60
CA LYS A 312 5.67 19.62 -11.85
C LYS A 312 7.00 18.95 -12.19
N ASP A 313 8.08 19.68 -11.97
CA ASP A 313 9.44 19.29 -12.34
C ASP A 313 10.18 18.69 -11.14
N MET A 314 9.44 17.99 -10.26
CA MET A 314 10.00 17.40 -9.05
C MET A 314 10.91 16.22 -9.40
N LEU A 315 12.16 16.30 -8.97
CA LEU A 315 13.17 15.27 -9.13
C LEU A 315 13.36 14.48 -7.85
N ILE A 316 13.77 13.22 -7.98
CA ILE A 316 13.86 12.30 -6.84
C ILE A 316 14.98 12.70 -5.87
N ASP A 317 16.10 13.21 -6.36
CA ASP A 317 17.21 13.75 -5.56
C ASP A 317 16.78 14.95 -4.70
N VAL A 318 16.07 15.91 -5.30
CA VAL A 318 15.50 17.05 -4.58
C VAL A 318 14.53 16.55 -3.51
N SER A 319 13.72 15.54 -3.83
CA SER A 319 12.80 14.97 -2.84
C SER A 319 13.52 14.28 -1.68
N ILE A 320 14.60 13.52 -1.95
CA ILE A 320 15.42 12.84 -0.94
C ILE A 320 16.07 13.87 -0.02
N SER A 321 16.71 14.89 -0.59
CA SER A 321 17.36 15.96 0.19
C SER A 321 16.37 16.70 1.09
N GLN A 322 15.14 16.94 0.61
CA GLN A 322 14.10 17.57 1.43
C GLN A 322 13.58 16.69 2.54
N VAL A 323 13.43 15.38 2.30
CA VAL A 323 13.04 14.44 3.36
C VAL A 323 14.15 14.34 4.41
N LYS A 324 15.42 14.30 4.01
CA LYS A 324 16.56 14.34 4.94
C LYS A 324 16.60 15.64 5.74
N ALA A 325 16.37 16.78 5.09
CA ALA A 325 16.28 18.07 5.75
C ALA A 325 15.11 18.12 6.76
N LEU A 326 13.98 17.50 6.43
CA LEU A 326 12.83 17.35 7.33
C LEU A 326 13.16 16.50 8.56
N ILE A 327 13.82 15.34 8.37
CA ILE A 327 14.25 14.48 9.46
C ILE A 327 15.22 15.23 10.39
N SER A 328 16.25 15.88 9.83
CA SER A 328 17.20 16.68 10.60
C SER A 328 16.54 17.85 11.33
N SER A 329 15.51 18.47 10.74
CA SER A 329 14.72 19.51 11.41
C SER A 329 13.96 18.95 12.62
N PHE A 330 13.41 17.73 12.53
CA PHE A 330 12.74 17.08 13.65
C PHE A 330 13.71 16.65 14.74
N GLU A 331 14.91 16.19 14.41
CA GLU A 331 15.96 15.88 15.39
C GLU A 331 16.35 17.13 16.20
N LYS A 332 16.58 18.27 15.53
CA LYS A 332 16.86 19.55 16.21
C LYS A 332 15.65 20.06 17.03
N TYR A 333 14.44 19.82 16.51
CA TYR A 333 13.20 20.17 17.21
C TYR A 333 13.01 19.31 18.46
N ARG A 334 13.39 18.04 18.44
CA ARG A 334 13.36 17.14 19.59
C ARG A 334 14.16 17.67 20.78
N GLU A 335 15.30 18.32 20.51
CA GLU A 335 16.20 18.83 21.55
C GLU A 335 15.72 20.16 22.14
N SER A 336 15.36 21.12 21.28
CA SER A 336 15.11 22.53 21.67
C SER A 336 13.66 23.02 21.49
N GLY A 337 12.81 22.23 20.84
CA GLY A 337 11.46 22.63 20.47
C GLY A 337 10.51 22.71 21.65
N PHE A 338 10.65 21.82 22.64
CA PHE A 338 9.74 21.76 23.78
C PHE A 338 9.79 23.02 24.66
N SER A 339 10.99 23.52 24.99
CA SER A 339 11.15 24.74 25.79
C SER A 339 10.58 25.96 25.07
N LYS A 340 10.88 26.11 23.77
CA LYS A 340 10.32 27.19 22.94
C LYS A 340 8.79 27.13 22.87
N ALA A 341 8.23 25.94 22.70
CA ALA A 341 6.78 25.76 22.66
C ALA A 341 6.13 26.12 24.02
N LEU A 342 6.78 25.79 25.14
CA LEU A 342 6.33 26.17 26.47
C LEU A 342 6.34 27.67 26.70
N ASP A 343 7.41 28.37 26.29
CA ASP A 343 7.51 29.82 26.48
C ASP A 343 6.40 30.56 25.72
N ILE A 344 6.13 30.13 24.48
CA ILE A 344 5.02 30.66 23.66
C ILE A 344 3.67 30.31 24.33
N ALA A 345 3.50 29.08 24.83
CA ALA A 345 2.26 28.67 25.49
C ALA A 345 1.99 29.50 26.76
N LYS A 346 3.02 29.80 27.55
CA LYS A 346 2.91 30.64 28.75
C LYS A 346 2.45 32.05 28.40
N GLN A 347 3.02 32.65 27.35
CA GLN A 347 2.59 33.97 26.87
C GLN A 347 1.10 33.99 26.50
N ILE A 348 0.65 33.01 25.70
CA ILE A 348 -0.76 32.90 25.32
C ILE A 348 -1.66 32.64 26.54
N ALA A 349 -1.22 31.82 27.50
CA ALA A 349 -1.98 31.55 28.71
C ALA A 349 -2.20 32.83 29.54
N TYR A 350 -1.16 33.66 29.68
CA TYR A 350 -1.28 34.96 30.36
C TYR A 350 -2.25 35.90 29.63
N GLU A 351 -2.17 35.99 28.30
CA GLU A 351 -3.11 36.79 27.49
C GLU A 351 -4.57 36.34 27.68
N MET A 352 -4.79 35.04 27.89
CA MET A 352 -6.11 34.43 28.05
C MET A 352 -6.61 34.34 29.49
N ASN A 353 -5.85 34.86 30.46
CA ASN A 353 -6.11 34.68 31.90
C ASN A 353 -6.27 33.21 32.31
N ILE A 354 -5.43 32.32 31.76
CA ILE A 354 -5.34 30.90 32.11
C ILE A 354 -4.09 30.69 32.97
N ASP A 355 -4.20 29.91 34.04
CA ASP A 355 -3.05 29.53 34.85
C ASP A 355 -2.11 28.60 34.05
N PRO A 356 -0.83 28.96 33.82
CA PRO A 356 0.10 28.18 33.00
C PRO A 356 0.67 26.98 33.76
N CYS A 357 -0.21 26.13 34.30
CA CYS A 357 0.15 24.93 35.04
C CYS A 357 -0.44 23.67 34.39
N PHE A 358 0.33 22.59 34.41
CA PHE A 358 -0.15 21.27 33.99
C PHE A 358 -1.12 20.72 35.05
N PRO A 359 -2.30 20.20 34.67
CA PRO A 359 -3.26 19.67 35.62
C PRO A 359 -2.73 18.43 36.33
N LYS A 360 -2.72 18.48 37.67
CA LYS A 360 -2.28 17.37 38.51
C LYS A 360 -3.23 16.18 38.37
N ARG A 361 -2.70 15.02 37.96
CA ARG A 361 -3.48 13.78 37.89
C ARG A 361 -3.64 13.18 39.27
N ARG A 362 -4.85 12.69 39.57
CA ARG A 362 -5.12 11.95 40.80
C ARG A 362 -4.23 10.71 40.87
N GLU A 363 -3.44 10.61 41.92
CA GLU A 363 -2.65 9.43 42.23
C GLU A 363 -3.56 8.29 42.68
N VAL A 364 -3.62 7.21 41.91
CA VAL A 364 -4.30 5.97 42.32
C VAL A 364 -3.28 5.09 43.04
N ARG A 365 -3.36 5.05 44.37
CA ARG A 365 -2.53 4.15 45.18
C ARG A 365 -3.24 2.81 45.36
N ARG A 366 -2.57 1.70 45.03
CA ARG A 366 -3.03 0.35 45.37
C ARG A 366 -2.89 0.14 46.89
N LYS A 367 -3.79 -0.64 47.50
CA LYS A 367 -3.58 -1.18 48.85
C LYS A 367 -2.33 -2.07 48.86
N ARG A 368 -1.35 -1.71 49.70
CA ARG A 368 -0.04 -2.38 49.84
C ARG A 368 -0.13 -3.56 50.80
N HIS A 369 0.72 -4.57 50.62
CA HIS A 369 0.91 -5.66 51.61
C HIS A 369 2.08 -5.33 52.56
N PHE A 370 2.07 -5.92 53.77
CA PHE A 370 2.96 -5.57 54.89
C PHE A 370 4.47 -5.67 54.59
N ASN A 371 4.89 -6.44 53.56
CA ASN A 371 6.29 -6.68 53.22
C ASN A 371 6.73 -6.08 51.85
N GLU A 372 5.93 -5.25 51.18
CA GLU A 372 6.37 -4.59 49.94
C GLU A 372 7.35 -3.44 50.25
N SER A 373 8.55 -3.50 49.68
CA SER A 373 9.59 -2.47 49.83
C SER A 373 9.21 -1.15 49.15
N LEU A 374 9.83 -0.05 49.61
CA LEU A 374 9.65 1.33 49.13
C LEU A 374 10.33 1.57 47.77
N ASP A 375 9.96 0.84 46.73
CA ASP A 375 10.22 1.32 45.37
C ASP A 375 9.12 2.32 45.01
N ASP A 376 9.23 3.54 45.53
CA ASP A 376 8.38 4.65 45.12
C ASP A 376 8.61 4.86 43.60
N PRO A 377 7.59 4.71 42.73
CA PRO A 377 7.78 4.91 41.31
C PRO A 377 8.34 6.33 41.06
N LEU A 378 9.39 6.43 40.24
CA LEU A 378 10.06 7.69 39.89
C LEU A 378 9.03 8.81 39.67
N ARG A 379 9.02 9.79 40.58
CA ARG A 379 8.12 10.93 40.55
C ARG A 379 8.58 11.87 39.42
N LEU A 380 7.98 11.74 38.25
CA LEU A 380 8.18 12.68 37.16
C LEU A 380 7.33 13.95 37.42
N ASN A 381 7.93 15.13 37.27
CA ASN A 381 7.17 16.39 37.24
C ASN A 381 6.10 16.33 36.13
N GLU A 382 4.98 17.02 36.31
CA GLU A 382 3.88 16.99 35.33
C GLU A 382 4.33 17.51 33.94
N GLU A 383 5.20 18.51 33.92
CA GLU A 383 5.85 19.02 32.70
C GLU A 383 6.74 17.96 32.04
N GLU A 384 7.55 17.25 32.83
CA GLU A 384 8.46 16.22 32.33
C GLU A 384 7.69 14.97 31.86
N SER A 385 6.60 14.65 32.54
CA SER A 385 5.64 13.62 32.14
C SER A 385 4.97 14.00 30.82
N PHE A 386 4.58 15.25 30.62
CA PHE A 386 4.05 15.72 29.33
C PHE A 386 5.14 15.67 28.24
N ARG A 387 6.36 16.11 28.54
CA ARG A 387 7.50 16.04 27.63
C ARG A 387 7.74 14.61 27.15
N ILE A 388 7.83 13.65 28.06
CA ILE A 388 8.13 12.25 27.74
C ILE A 388 6.94 11.56 27.05
N ASN A 389 5.75 11.64 27.65
CA ASN A 389 4.58 10.86 27.21
C ASN A 389 3.81 11.49 26.04
N TYR A 390 4.06 12.76 25.71
CA TYR A 390 3.41 13.44 24.60
C TYR A 390 4.42 13.91 23.56
N PHE A 391 5.32 14.83 23.93
CA PHE A 391 6.20 15.49 22.97
C PHE A 391 7.23 14.53 22.35
N LEU A 392 8.01 13.81 23.16
CA LEU A 392 9.03 12.90 22.65
C LEU A 392 8.41 11.75 21.85
N GLN A 393 7.32 11.15 22.33
CA GLN A 393 6.59 10.10 21.58
C GLN A 393 6.12 10.58 20.20
N LEU A 394 5.64 11.82 20.09
CA LEU A 394 5.20 12.41 18.82
C LEU A 394 6.37 12.56 17.83
N ILE A 395 7.45 13.17 18.28
CA ILE A 395 8.61 13.45 17.41
C ILE A 395 9.34 12.17 17.04
N ASP A 396 9.50 11.24 18.00
CA ASP A 396 10.15 9.95 17.76
C ASP A 396 9.35 9.09 16.78
N GLN A 397 8.02 9.09 16.89
CA GLN A 397 7.18 8.42 15.90
C GLN A 397 7.27 9.09 14.52
N ALA A 398 7.33 10.42 14.46
CA ALA A 398 7.46 11.14 13.20
C ALA A 398 8.76 10.77 12.48
N ILE A 399 9.89 10.77 13.21
CA ILE A 399 11.21 10.39 12.68
C ILE A 399 11.21 8.92 12.25
N SER A 400 10.74 8.01 13.11
CA SER A 400 10.67 6.57 12.82
C SER A 400 9.81 6.27 11.58
N SER A 401 8.63 6.87 11.47
CA SER A 401 7.74 6.68 10.33
C SER A 401 8.31 7.30 9.04
N LEU A 402 8.95 8.47 9.11
CA LEU A 402 9.64 9.07 7.97
C LEU A 402 10.75 8.15 7.45
N ASN A 403 11.64 7.67 8.34
CA ASN A 403 12.72 6.76 7.94
C ASN A 403 12.18 5.48 7.29
N LYS A 404 11.17 4.84 7.90
CA LYS A 404 10.58 3.61 7.36
C LYS A 404 9.91 3.80 6.00
N ARG A 405 9.20 4.92 5.80
CA ARG A 405 8.41 5.14 4.58
C ARG A 405 9.23 5.67 3.41
N PHE A 406 10.41 6.23 3.68
CA PHE A 406 11.34 6.76 2.68
C PHE A 406 12.61 5.91 2.53
N GLU A 407 12.62 4.68 3.06
CA GLU A 407 13.70 3.70 2.87
C GLU A 407 14.00 3.46 1.37
N GLN A 408 12.96 3.31 0.56
CA GLN A 408 13.14 3.16 -0.90
C GLN A 408 13.73 4.40 -1.57
N TYR A 409 13.50 5.60 -1.03
CA TYR A 409 14.12 6.81 -1.55
C TYR A 409 15.64 6.79 -1.28
N GLN A 410 16.07 6.20 -0.16
CA GLN A 410 17.49 5.95 0.14
C GLN A 410 18.07 4.88 -0.79
N GLU A 411 17.32 3.85 -1.14
CA GLU A 411 17.75 2.86 -2.16
C GLU A 411 17.99 3.52 -3.52
N TYR A 412 17.08 4.40 -3.98
CA TYR A 412 17.28 5.17 -5.21
C TYR A 412 18.48 6.12 -5.12
N GLU A 413 18.73 6.72 -3.96
CA GLU A 413 19.93 7.54 -3.74
C GLU A 413 21.21 6.71 -3.85
N ASN A 414 21.22 5.50 -3.28
CA ASN A 414 22.36 4.59 -3.38
C ASN A 414 22.58 4.12 -4.84
N MET A 415 21.50 3.93 -5.59
CA MET A 415 21.55 3.49 -6.98
C MET A 415 21.88 4.61 -7.97
N PHE A 416 21.37 5.82 -7.79
CA PHE A 416 21.46 6.90 -8.78
C PHE A 416 22.12 8.18 -8.26
N GLY A 417 22.39 8.31 -6.96
CA GLY A 417 22.92 9.53 -6.36
C GLY A 417 24.28 9.96 -6.92
N PHE A 418 25.09 9.00 -7.39
CA PHE A 418 26.37 9.27 -8.04
C PHE A 418 26.25 9.97 -9.40
N MET A 419 25.08 9.94 -10.04
CA MET A 419 24.85 10.63 -11.31
C MET A 419 24.77 12.15 -11.12
N LEU A 420 24.45 12.61 -9.92
CA LEU A 420 24.09 14.01 -9.63
C LEU A 420 25.09 14.72 -8.70
N CYS A 421 25.96 13.96 -8.04
CA CYS A 421 26.99 14.47 -7.16
C CYS A 421 28.38 14.09 -7.70
N SER A 422 29.35 14.99 -7.52
CA SER A 422 30.76 14.71 -7.79
C SER A 422 31.27 13.69 -6.76
N ILE A 423 31.45 12.45 -7.21
CA ILE A 423 32.02 11.36 -6.41
C ILE A 423 33.44 11.05 -6.92
N ASP A 424 34.31 10.60 -6.00
CA ASP A 424 35.67 10.11 -6.29
C ASP A 424 35.66 8.99 -7.35
N ASP A 425 36.71 8.90 -8.16
CA ASP A 425 36.72 8.01 -9.33
C ASP A 425 36.70 6.51 -8.97
N LEU A 426 37.25 6.12 -7.81
CA LEU A 426 37.26 4.73 -7.32
C LEU A 426 35.88 4.25 -6.86
N THR A 427 35.08 5.15 -6.29
CA THR A 427 33.71 4.85 -5.86
C THR A 427 32.74 4.89 -7.04
N LEU A 428 33.05 5.68 -8.08
CA LEU A 428 32.25 5.76 -9.31
C LEU A 428 32.15 4.43 -10.07
N GLU A 429 33.26 3.72 -10.25
CA GLU A 429 33.29 2.43 -10.97
C GLU A 429 32.46 1.36 -10.24
N SER A 430 32.60 1.29 -8.91
CA SER A 430 31.78 0.39 -8.06
C SER A 430 30.28 0.71 -8.18
N CYS A 431 29.92 2.00 -8.15
CA CYS A 431 28.55 2.45 -8.34
C CYS A 431 27.98 2.09 -9.72
N CYS A 432 28.74 2.25 -10.80
CA CYS A 432 28.30 1.88 -12.15
C CYS A 432 28.07 0.36 -12.28
N ASN A 433 28.96 -0.45 -11.71
CA ASN A 433 28.81 -1.90 -11.66
C ASN A 433 27.62 -2.35 -10.81
N ASN A 434 27.33 -1.66 -9.70
CA ASN A 434 26.16 -1.93 -8.88
C ASN A 434 24.85 -1.55 -9.62
N LEU A 435 24.86 -0.46 -10.39
CA LEU A 435 23.72 -0.07 -11.20
C LEU A 435 23.47 -1.06 -12.35
N GLU A 436 24.52 -1.54 -13.02
CA GLU A 436 24.38 -2.62 -14.02
C GLU A 436 23.71 -3.84 -13.40
N LYS A 437 24.18 -4.29 -12.21
CA LYS A 437 23.59 -5.43 -11.50
C LYS A 437 22.12 -5.20 -11.19
N ALA A 438 21.75 -4.00 -10.76
CA ALA A 438 20.36 -3.65 -10.44
C ALA A 438 19.46 -3.60 -11.69
N LEU A 439 20.01 -3.23 -12.85
CA LEU A 439 19.30 -3.19 -14.14
C LEU A 439 19.44 -4.49 -14.95
N LYS A 440 20.08 -5.52 -14.40
CA LYS A 440 20.27 -6.82 -15.05
C LYS A 440 19.11 -7.76 -14.70
N TYR A 441 18.48 -8.32 -15.74
CA TYR A 441 17.47 -9.37 -15.58
C TYR A 441 17.65 -10.44 -16.65
N ASN A 442 17.62 -11.72 -16.24
CA ASN A 442 17.80 -12.87 -17.13
C ASN A 442 19.02 -12.75 -18.07
N GLY A 443 20.14 -12.23 -17.54
CA GLY A 443 21.38 -12.07 -18.30
C GLY A 443 21.43 -10.88 -19.26
N LYS A 444 20.34 -10.10 -19.41
CA LYS A 444 20.30 -8.86 -20.21
C LYS A 444 20.31 -7.64 -19.29
N ALA A 445 21.34 -6.82 -19.41
CA ALA A 445 21.44 -5.52 -18.74
C ALA A 445 20.99 -4.40 -19.69
N ASP A 446 20.34 -3.38 -19.15
CA ASP A 446 19.93 -2.19 -19.91
C ASP A 446 21.09 -1.20 -20.13
N ILE A 447 22.18 -1.34 -19.36
CA ILE A 447 23.42 -0.56 -19.45
C ILE A 447 24.66 -1.45 -19.27
N ASP A 448 25.81 -1.00 -19.74
CA ASP A 448 27.12 -1.55 -19.43
C ASP A 448 27.82 -0.66 -18.40
N GLY A 449 28.20 -1.22 -17.24
CA GLY A 449 28.78 -0.47 -16.13
C GLY A 449 30.12 0.18 -16.44
N ASN A 450 30.98 -0.50 -17.22
CA ASN A 450 32.29 0.03 -17.60
C ASN A 450 32.16 1.14 -18.64
N ALA A 451 31.27 0.95 -19.63
CA ALA A 451 30.98 1.99 -20.61
C ALA A 451 30.34 3.22 -19.94
N LEU A 452 29.45 3.01 -18.95
CA LEU A 452 28.87 4.11 -18.17
C LEU A 452 29.92 4.89 -17.38
N TYR A 453 30.89 4.19 -16.76
CA TYR A 453 32.00 4.84 -16.06
C TYR A 453 32.82 5.74 -17.00
N LEU A 454 33.15 5.24 -18.20
CA LEU A 454 33.89 6.00 -19.20
C LEU A 454 33.07 7.20 -19.71
N ASP A 455 31.78 6.99 -20.01
CA ASP A 455 30.84 8.04 -20.42
C ASP A 455 30.85 9.17 -19.39
N LEU A 456 30.70 8.86 -18.10
CA LEU A 456 30.66 9.84 -17.02
C LEU A 456 32.01 10.52 -16.77
N LYS A 457 33.12 9.79 -16.90
CA LYS A 457 34.46 10.34 -16.72
C LYS A 457 34.76 11.40 -17.78
N ILE A 458 34.48 11.09 -19.04
CA ILE A 458 34.62 12.04 -20.15
C ILE A 458 33.65 13.20 -19.94
N PHE A 459 32.40 12.92 -19.62
CA PHE A 459 31.38 13.94 -19.43
C PHE A 459 31.72 14.96 -18.31
N LYS A 460 32.37 14.52 -17.22
CA LYS A 460 32.86 15.42 -16.15
C LYS A 460 33.88 16.45 -16.68
N GLU A 461 34.69 16.12 -17.68
CA GLU A 461 35.65 17.05 -18.28
C GLU A 461 34.99 18.07 -19.23
N PHE A 462 33.88 17.67 -19.86
CA PHE A 462 33.11 18.54 -20.77
C PHE A 462 32.04 19.40 -20.08
N MET A 463 31.86 19.23 -18.76
CA MET A 463 30.84 19.94 -17.99
C MET A 463 31.11 21.47 -17.93
N PRO A 464 30.13 22.33 -18.27
CA PRO A 464 30.19 23.74 -17.91
C PRO A 464 30.24 23.89 -16.39
N LYS A 465 30.95 24.91 -15.87
CA LYS A 465 31.12 25.14 -14.42
C LYS A 465 29.82 25.53 -13.68
N ASP A 466 28.71 25.70 -14.38
CA ASP A 466 27.41 26.04 -13.81
C ASP A 466 26.59 24.79 -13.48
N LYS A 467 25.93 24.79 -12.32
CA LYS A 467 25.04 23.71 -11.88
C LYS A 467 23.84 23.58 -12.84
N MET A 468 23.93 22.66 -13.80
CA MET A 468 22.80 22.29 -14.67
C MET A 468 21.90 21.25 -14.00
N GLY A 469 20.59 21.38 -14.17
CA GLY A 469 19.64 20.36 -13.73
C GLY A 469 19.67 19.10 -14.61
N PRO A 470 19.19 17.94 -14.12
CA PRO A 470 19.27 16.65 -14.83
C PRO A 470 18.66 16.64 -16.24
N ILE A 471 17.59 17.41 -16.46
CA ILE A 471 16.95 17.56 -17.78
C ILE A 471 17.85 18.34 -18.74
N SER A 472 18.53 19.38 -18.24
CA SER A 472 19.47 20.18 -19.05
C SER A 472 20.71 19.34 -19.41
N ILE A 473 21.20 18.54 -18.46
CA ILE A 473 22.27 17.56 -18.66
C ILE A 473 21.88 16.57 -19.77
N LEU A 474 20.69 15.96 -19.69
CA LEU A 474 20.22 15.01 -20.71
C LEU A 474 20.11 15.66 -22.09
N ASN A 475 19.60 16.89 -22.18
CA ASN A 475 19.47 17.60 -23.45
C ASN A 475 20.84 17.95 -24.05
N HIS A 476 21.82 18.32 -23.21
CA HIS A 476 23.18 18.56 -23.65
C HIS A 476 23.86 17.28 -24.15
N MET A 477 23.72 16.15 -23.41
CA MET A 477 24.22 14.86 -23.87
C MET A 477 23.61 14.43 -25.21
N LYS A 478 22.33 14.74 -25.44
CA LYS A 478 21.67 14.49 -26.74
C LYS A 478 22.20 15.39 -27.86
N SER A 479 22.48 16.66 -27.57
CA SER A 479 22.99 17.61 -28.58
C SER A 479 24.42 17.32 -29.00
N VAL A 480 25.24 16.78 -28.09
CA VAL A 480 26.63 16.40 -28.35
C VAL A 480 26.73 15.12 -29.21
N GLY A 481 25.61 14.40 -29.40
CA GLY A 481 25.48 13.34 -30.41
C GLY A 481 26.17 12.03 -30.03
N GLY A 482 25.39 11.04 -29.56
CA GLY A 482 25.76 9.61 -29.54
C GLY A 482 26.89 9.17 -28.59
N CYS A 483 27.78 10.06 -28.15
CA CYS A 483 29.00 9.71 -27.40
C CYS A 483 28.75 9.16 -25.99
N PHE A 484 27.55 9.34 -25.43
CA PHE A 484 27.23 9.00 -24.03
C PHE A 484 25.98 8.11 -23.95
N LEU A 485 25.94 7.01 -24.71
CA LEU A 485 24.72 6.20 -24.87
C LEU A 485 24.23 5.61 -23.53
N ASN A 486 25.14 5.08 -22.70
CA ASN A 486 24.77 4.48 -21.42
C ASN A 486 24.33 5.55 -20.43
N ALA A 487 25.05 6.69 -20.37
CA ALA A 487 24.64 7.80 -19.52
C ALA A 487 23.26 8.34 -19.92
N VAL A 488 22.98 8.49 -21.23
CA VAL A 488 21.66 8.92 -21.73
C VAL A 488 20.56 7.93 -21.32
N ILE A 489 20.81 6.62 -21.40
CA ILE A 489 19.86 5.59 -20.96
C ILE A 489 19.62 5.71 -19.45
N THR A 490 20.67 5.83 -18.65
CA THR A 490 20.53 5.98 -17.20
C THR A 490 19.77 7.24 -16.80
N TYR A 491 20.10 8.39 -17.40
CA TYR A 491 19.38 9.65 -17.16
C TYR A 491 17.90 9.57 -17.58
N ARG A 492 17.58 8.85 -18.66
CA ARG A 492 16.18 8.59 -19.04
C ARG A 492 15.47 7.76 -17.98
N ILE A 493 16.09 6.67 -17.51
CA ILE A 493 15.51 5.83 -16.45
C ILE A 493 15.25 6.69 -15.20
N LEU A 494 16.25 7.44 -14.73
CA LEU A 494 16.16 8.31 -13.55
C LEU A 494 15.02 9.33 -13.68
N LEU A 495 14.90 10.02 -14.83
CA LEU A 495 13.88 11.04 -15.07
C LEU A 495 12.47 10.47 -15.23
N THR A 496 12.32 9.17 -15.50
CA THR A 496 11.01 8.51 -15.61
C THR A 496 10.45 8.04 -14.26
N ILE A 497 11.23 8.08 -13.18
CA ILE A 497 10.79 7.66 -11.84
C ILE A 497 9.90 8.76 -11.23
N PRO A 498 8.59 8.51 -11.04
CA PRO A 498 7.69 9.54 -10.53
C PRO A 498 7.80 9.69 -9.02
N VAL A 499 8.16 10.88 -8.53
CA VAL A 499 8.17 11.20 -7.08
C VAL A 499 6.75 11.34 -6.54
N THR A 500 5.83 11.95 -7.32
CA THR A 500 4.45 12.17 -6.89
C THR A 500 3.45 12.03 -8.04
N VAL A 501 2.21 11.66 -7.67
CA VAL A 501 1.05 11.64 -8.58
C VAL A 501 0.45 13.05 -8.75
N ALA A 502 1.22 14.11 -8.46
CA ALA A 502 0.71 15.48 -8.37
C ALA A 502 0.15 16.00 -9.71
N SER A 503 0.76 15.63 -10.84
CA SER A 503 0.26 15.98 -12.17
C SER A 503 -1.16 15.46 -12.40
N ALA A 504 -1.43 14.19 -12.09
CA ALA A 504 -2.78 13.63 -12.16
C ALA A 504 -3.72 14.30 -11.13
N LYS A 505 -3.27 14.60 -9.89
CA LYS A 505 -4.09 15.32 -8.90
C LYS A 505 -4.54 16.71 -9.37
N ARG A 506 -3.70 17.45 -10.10
CA ARG A 506 -4.09 18.75 -10.69
C ARG A 506 -5.12 18.59 -11.80
N ASN A 507 -5.05 17.52 -12.57
CA ASN A 507 -6.07 17.21 -13.58
C ASN A 507 -7.42 16.91 -12.90
N PHE A 508 -7.42 16.21 -11.76
CA PHE A 508 -8.63 15.99 -10.96
C PHE A 508 -9.22 17.26 -10.33
N SER A 509 -8.42 18.30 -10.08
CA SER A 509 -8.98 19.58 -9.57
C SER A 509 -9.77 20.31 -10.67
N LYS A 510 -9.35 20.22 -11.94
CA LYS A 510 -10.11 20.72 -13.09
C LYS A 510 -11.42 19.97 -13.28
N LEU A 511 -11.45 18.66 -13.03
CA LEU A 511 -12.68 17.87 -13.04
C LEU A 511 -13.76 18.39 -12.08
N LYS A 512 -13.37 18.99 -10.94
CA LYS A 512 -14.34 19.63 -10.01
C LYS A 512 -15.05 20.83 -10.63
N LEU A 513 -14.39 21.55 -11.54
CA LEU A 513 -15.00 22.68 -12.27
C LEU A 513 -15.93 22.19 -13.39
N LEU A 514 -15.61 21.04 -14.01
CA LEU A 514 -16.40 20.44 -15.08
C LEU A 514 -17.65 19.71 -14.55
N LYS A 515 -17.50 18.95 -13.46
CA LYS A 515 -18.59 18.26 -12.76
C LYS A 515 -19.25 19.19 -11.73
N SER A 516 -20.09 20.08 -12.22
CA SER A 516 -21.04 20.80 -11.37
C SER A 516 -22.33 20.00 -11.18
N TYR A 517 -23.16 20.37 -10.20
CA TYR A 517 -24.46 19.76 -9.95
C TYR A 517 -25.34 19.71 -11.22
N LEU A 518 -25.33 20.79 -11.99
CA LEU A 518 -26.04 20.93 -13.27
C LEU A 518 -25.48 20.06 -14.41
N ARG A 519 -24.27 19.53 -14.25
CA ARG A 519 -23.54 18.75 -15.27
C ARG A 519 -23.31 17.29 -14.85
N SER A 520 -24.07 16.81 -13.88
CA SER A 520 -23.94 15.48 -13.28
C SER A 520 -24.33 14.33 -14.21
N THR A 521 -25.11 14.58 -15.27
CA THR A 521 -25.64 13.57 -16.20
C THR A 521 -24.87 13.44 -17.53
N MET A 522 -23.67 14.04 -17.65
CA MET A 522 -22.90 13.96 -18.91
C MET A 522 -22.31 12.57 -19.16
N SER A 523 -22.24 12.16 -20.44
CA SER A 523 -21.58 10.92 -20.85
C SER A 523 -20.06 10.98 -20.62
N GLN A 524 -19.44 9.82 -20.40
CA GLN A 524 -18.01 9.70 -20.13
C GLN A 524 -17.14 10.26 -21.27
N GLU A 525 -17.55 10.06 -22.52
CA GLU A 525 -16.85 10.60 -23.69
C GLU A 525 -16.82 12.12 -23.69
N ARG A 526 -17.97 12.77 -23.42
CA ARG A 526 -18.06 14.22 -23.35
C ARG A 526 -17.26 14.77 -22.18
N LEU A 527 -17.27 14.09 -21.04
CA LEU A 527 -16.44 14.44 -19.88
C LEU A 527 -14.95 14.39 -20.25
N ASN A 528 -14.51 13.30 -20.88
CA ASN A 528 -13.10 13.13 -21.29
C ASN A 528 -12.67 14.21 -22.28
N GLY A 529 -13.50 14.51 -23.31
CA GLY A 529 -13.22 15.57 -24.27
C GLY A 529 -13.10 16.95 -23.62
N LEU A 530 -14.06 17.33 -22.77
CA LEU A 530 -14.01 18.61 -22.04
C LEU A 530 -12.83 18.69 -21.07
N THR A 531 -12.49 17.56 -20.44
CA THR A 531 -11.35 17.45 -19.53
C THR A 531 -10.03 17.64 -20.28
N MET A 532 -9.88 17.02 -21.46
CA MET A 532 -8.72 17.23 -22.31
C MET A 532 -8.57 18.69 -22.73
N ILE A 533 -9.66 19.32 -23.19
CA ILE A 533 -9.66 20.73 -23.57
C ILE A 533 -9.23 21.64 -22.42
N THR A 534 -9.74 21.40 -21.20
CA THR A 534 -9.40 22.25 -20.04
C THR A 534 -8.04 21.96 -19.41
N ILE A 535 -7.49 20.76 -19.59
CA ILE A 535 -6.13 20.43 -19.17
C ILE A 535 -5.12 21.06 -20.15
N GLU A 536 -5.38 20.92 -21.45
CA GLU A 536 -4.53 21.37 -22.55
C GLU A 536 -4.95 22.73 -23.12
N ASP A 537 -5.50 23.59 -22.27
CA ASP A 537 -5.98 24.94 -22.64
C ASP A 537 -4.89 25.77 -23.34
N LYS A 538 -3.62 25.59 -22.93
CA LYS A 538 -2.45 26.22 -23.57
C LYS A 538 -2.17 25.75 -25.00
N ILE A 539 -2.60 24.55 -25.35
CA ILE A 539 -2.52 24.02 -26.72
C ILE A 539 -3.73 24.52 -27.51
N LEU A 540 -4.91 24.61 -26.86
CA LEU A 540 -6.10 25.19 -27.44
C LEU A 540 -5.88 26.65 -27.89
N GLU A 541 -5.21 27.46 -27.06
CA GLU A 541 -4.83 28.85 -27.39
C GLU A 541 -3.93 28.95 -28.64
N LYS A 542 -3.28 27.86 -29.04
CA LYS A 542 -2.38 27.80 -30.21
C LYS A 542 -3.04 27.22 -31.45
N LEU A 543 -4.27 26.70 -31.35
CA LEU A 543 -4.98 26.16 -32.50
C LEU A 543 -5.54 27.30 -33.36
N SER A 544 -5.26 27.26 -34.67
CA SER A 544 -5.89 28.16 -35.62
C SER A 544 -7.35 27.76 -35.80
N TYR A 545 -8.27 28.69 -35.50
CA TYR A 545 -9.70 28.46 -35.74
C TYR A 545 -10.01 28.30 -37.23
N GLU A 546 -9.24 28.95 -38.11
CA GLU A 546 -9.43 28.89 -39.57
C GLU A 546 -9.15 27.48 -40.10
N GLU A 547 -8.05 26.85 -39.67
CA GLU A 547 -7.72 25.48 -40.07
C GLU A 547 -8.77 24.47 -39.59
N LEU A 548 -9.32 24.68 -38.39
CA LEU A 548 -10.37 23.85 -37.80
C LEU A 548 -11.71 23.99 -38.56
N ILE A 549 -12.05 25.21 -38.97
CA ILE A 549 -13.23 25.50 -39.78
C ILE A 549 -13.07 24.87 -41.16
N ASP A 550 -11.90 24.97 -41.79
CA ASP A 550 -11.62 24.39 -43.10
C ASP A 550 -11.65 22.86 -43.07
N ASP A 551 -11.08 22.21 -42.04
CA ASP A 551 -11.17 20.75 -41.88
C ASP A 551 -12.63 20.31 -41.67
N PHE A 552 -13.39 21.03 -40.84
CA PHE A 552 -14.81 20.74 -40.64
C PHE A 552 -15.62 20.91 -41.94
N ALA A 553 -15.41 22.01 -42.66
CA ALA A 553 -16.06 22.30 -43.94
C ALA A 553 -15.70 21.23 -44.98
N SER A 554 -14.44 20.82 -45.07
CA SER A 554 -13.98 19.79 -46.00
C SER A 554 -14.60 18.41 -45.72
N LYS A 555 -14.76 18.03 -44.44
CA LYS A 555 -15.44 16.79 -44.03
C LYS A 555 -16.93 16.83 -44.36
N ASN A 556 -17.58 17.98 -44.22
CA ASN A 556 -18.99 18.12 -44.54
C ASN A 556 -19.23 18.12 -46.06
N ALA A 557 -18.34 18.76 -46.83
CA ALA A 557 -18.34 18.69 -48.29
C ALA A 557 -18.18 17.24 -48.79
N ARG A 558 -17.31 16.43 -48.16
CA ARG A 558 -17.19 15.00 -48.48
C ARG A 558 -18.45 14.19 -48.16
N ARG A 559 -19.19 14.51 -47.08
CA ARG A 559 -20.48 13.86 -46.79
C ARG A 559 -21.53 14.16 -47.86
N SER A 560 -21.54 15.37 -48.43
CA SER A 560 -22.46 15.73 -49.52
C SER A 560 -22.26 14.89 -50.79
N LEU A 561 -21.06 14.32 -51.00
CA LEU A 561 -20.75 13.44 -52.12
C LEU A 561 -21.18 11.98 -51.87
N VAL A 562 -21.31 11.54 -50.62
CA VAL A 562 -21.70 10.17 -50.24
C VAL A 562 -23.22 9.99 -50.17
N PHE A 563 -23.97 11.08 -49.94
CA PHE A 563 -25.44 11.08 -49.91
C PHE A 563 -26.08 11.58 -51.22
N LYS A 564 -25.39 11.41 -52.36
CA LYS A 564 -25.97 11.65 -53.68
C LYS A 564 -26.54 10.38 -54.29
#